data_AF-A0A538QUA8-F1
#
_entry.id   AF-A0A538QUA8-F1
#
_cell.length_a   1.000
_cell.length_b   1.000
_cell.length_c   1.000
_cell.angle_alpha   90.00
_cell.angle_beta   90.00
_cell.angle_gamma   90.00
#
_symmetry.space_group_name_H-M   'P 1'
#
loop_
_entity.id
_entity.type
_entity.pdbx_description
1 polymer ?
#
loop_
_entity_poly.entity_id
_entity_poly.type
_entity_poly.pdbx_seq_one_letter_code
_entity_poly.pdbx_strand_id
1 'polypeptide(L)'
;MRKTLTTLLVGCCVVAAAGCATGSSALDRGIAHYRSGEFFFAADDFNDAVRENPKSVAAYVNRGITRVRLGELTAAIEDYNRAIQLAPSDPDIYFDRGNALVSAGQYGPAVDDFTRAIELSPTFAKAWFNRGAARSLAGQSDAAMKDWVHAIEVESDPWARSAMRRSAGLEPPPAGASSGPPAGQPTTAGTVAPAPPPGMTTGGVKLPPPATLAATPPASPAASPPPSSRGIDARALATRAISRELDGDHDGALADLRSALTIEPDPSRRDHLQGLLRLLETPR
;
A
#
# COMPACT_ATOMS: atom_id res chain seq x y z
N MET A 1 30.77 15.81 -25.71
CA MET A 1 29.64 16.33 -24.92
C MET A 1 28.41 15.45 -25.15
N ARG A 2 28.05 14.59 -24.20
CA ARG A 2 26.69 14.03 -24.02
C ARG A 2 26.67 13.44 -22.61
N LYS A 3 26.00 14.16 -21.69
CA LYS A 3 25.74 13.71 -20.32
C LYS A 3 24.53 12.78 -20.39
N THR A 4 24.67 11.51 -20.07
CA THR A 4 23.53 10.61 -19.85
C THR A 4 23.31 10.47 -18.35
N LEU A 5 22.16 10.99 -17.92
CA LEU A 5 21.63 11.00 -16.55
C LEU A 5 21.54 9.59 -15.99
N THR A 6 22.16 9.40 -14.83
CA THR A 6 21.93 8.30 -13.91
C THR A 6 20.62 8.56 -13.17
N THR A 7 19.54 7.89 -13.55
CA THR A 7 18.25 7.97 -12.85
C THR A 7 18.28 7.05 -11.63
N LEU A 8 18.32 7.64 -10.43
CA LEU A 8 18.09 6.96 -9.15
C LEU A 8 16.64 6.43 -9.10
N LEU A 9 16.48 5.11 -8.97
CA LEU A 9 15.23 4.47 -8.59
C LEU A 9 15.08 4.54 -7.07
N VAL A 10 14.00 5.18 -6.64
CA VAL A 10 13.63 5.42 -5.24
C VAL A 10 12.81 4.24 -4.73
N GLY A 11 13.17 3.73 -3.55
CA GLY A 11 12.63 2.55 -2.88
C GLY A 11 11.16 2.65 -2.49
N CYS A 12 10.32 2.19 -3.41
CA CYS A 12 9.10 1.42 -3.19
C CYS A 12 9.03 0.55 -4.46
N CYS A 13 9.35 -0.75 -4.37
CA CYS A 13 9.53 -1.61 -5.54
C CYS A 13 8.20 -1.97 -6.22
N VAL A 14 7.52 -0.95 -6.78
CA VAL A 14 6.78 -1.17 -8.02
C VAL A 14 7.85 -1.44 -9.08
N VAL A 15 8.11 -2.72 -9.35
CA VAL A 15 9.05 -3.15 -10.38
C VAL A 15 8.53 -2.67 -11.74
N ALA A 16 9.07 -1.54 -12.22
CA ALA A 16 8.79 -1.03 -13.55
C ALA A 16 9.61 -1.84 -14.57
N ALA A 17 8.93 -2.55 -15.47
CA ALA A 17 9.60 -3.24 -16.57
C ALA A 17 10.01 -2.22 -17.65
N ALA A 18 11.31 -2.11 -17.90
CA ALA A 18 11.82 -1.44 -19.08
C ALA A 18 11.75 -2.42 -20.26
N GLY A 19 10.73 -2.28 -21.11
CA GLY A 19 10.62 -3.03 -22.35
C GLY A 19 9.44 -2.55 -23.20
N CYS A 20 9.73 -1.91 -24.33
CA CYS A 20 8.72 -1.44 -25.28
C CYS A 20 7.83 -2.58 -25.78
N ALA A 21 6.52 -2.46 -25.54
CA ALA A 21 5.49 -3.03 -26.39
C ALA A 21 4.30 -2.07 -26.43
N THR A 22 3.88 -1.70 -27.64
CA THR A 22 2.75 -0.83 -27.92
C THR A 22 1.45 -1.54 -27.56
N GLY A 23 0.91 -1.20 -26.39
CA GLY A 23 -0.33 -1.68 -25.77
C GLY A 23 -0.11 -1.73 -24.26
N SER A 24 -0.87 -0.97 -23.45
CA SER A 24 -0.61 -0.97 -22.00
C SER A 24 -0.85 -2.38 -21.46
N SER A 25 0.23 -3.00 -20.96
CA SER A 25 0.15 -4.34 -20.38
C SER A 25 -0.81 -4.31 -19.18
N ALA A 26 -1.43 -5.44 -18.85
CA ALA A 26 -2.28 -5.51 -17.66
C ALA A 26 -1.51 -5.09 -16.40
N LEU A 27 -0.20 -5.38 -16.35
CA LEU A 27 0.70 -4.92 -15.30
C LEU A 27 0.76 -3.38 -15.21
N ASP A 28 0.95 -2.68 -16.33
CA ASP A 28 1.05 -1.22 -16.35
C ASP A 28 -0.25 -0.53 -15.97
N ARG A 29 -1.39 -1.08 -16.40
CA ARG A 29 -2.72 -0.59 -16.01
C ARG A 29 -2.98 -0.80 -14.53
N GLY A 30 -2.65 -1.98 -14.00
CA GLY A 30 -2.78 -2.28 -12.57
C GLY A 30 -1.94 -1.33 -11.72
N ILE A 31 -0.71 -1.03 -12.15
CA ILE A 31 0.15 -0.04 -11.48
C ILE A 31 -0.49 1.36 -11.50
N ALA A 32 -1.08 1.76 -12.62
CA ALA A 32 -1.76 3.04 -12.74
C ALA A 32 -2.97 3.12 -11.78
N HIS A 33 -3.82 2.09 -11.73
CA HIS A 33 -4.94 2.05 -10.78
C HIS A 33 -4.49 2.02 -9.33
N TYR A 34 -3.44 1.27 -9.00
CA TYR A 34 -2.89 1.24 -7.66
C TYR A 34 -2.42 2.64 -7.22
N ARG A 35 -1.72 3.37 -8.09
CA ARG A 35 -1.26 4.74 -7.82
C ARG A 35 -2.39 5.75 -7.67
N SER A 36 -3.52 5.51 -8.33
CA SER A 36 -4.74 6.32 -8.19
C SER A 36 -5.57 5.94 -6.95
N GLY A 37 -5.17 4.92 -6.18
CA GLY A 37 -5.93 4.42 -5.03
C GLY A 37 -7.10 3.50 -5.40
N GLU A 38 -7.21 3.12 -6.67
CA GLU A 38 -8.30 2.33 -7.23
C GLU A 38 -8.00 0.84 -7.08
N PHE A 39 -7.87 0.38 -5.83
CA PHE A 39 -7.29 -0.94 -5.50
C PHE A 39 -8.09 -2.12 -6.05
N PHE A 40 -9.41 -2.03 -6.15
CA PHE A 40 -10.23 -3.08 -6.76
C PHE A 40 -9.89 -3.27 -8.25
N PHE A 41 -9.86 -2.18 -9.01
CA PHE A 41 -9.49 -2.21 -10.42
C PHE A 41 -8.03 -2.64 -10.62
N ALA A 42 -7.14 -2.24 -9.72
CA ALA A 42 -5.75 -2.68 -9.73
C ALA A 42 -5.64 -4.21 -9.52
N ALA A 43 -6.43 -4.78 -8.60
CA ALA A 43 -6.42 -6.22 -8.35
C ALA A 43 -6.86 -7.02 -9.58
N ASP A 44 -7.88 -6.55 -10.31
CA ASP A 44 -8.32 -7.17 -11.56
C ASP A 44 -7.24 -7.12 -12.64
N ASP A 45 -6.64 -5.95 -12.86
CA ASP A 45 -5.54 -5.83 -13.83
C ASP A 45 -4.32 -6.70 -13.43
N PHE A 46 -4.02 -6.84 -12.13
CA PHE A 46 -2.95 -7.74 -11.71
C PHE A 46 -3.33 -9.23 -11.81
N ASN A 47 -4.60 -9.60 -11.69
CA ASN A 47 -5.07 -10.94 -12.03
C ASN A 47 -4.82 -11.25 -13.50
N ASP A 48 -5.11 -10.27 -14.37
CA ASP A 48 -4.85 -10.38 -15.80
C ASP A 48 -3.34 -10.46 -16.09
N ALA A 49 -2.52 -9.64 -15.43
CA ALA A 49 -1.07 -9.67 -15.57
C ALA A 49 -0.45 -11.03 -15.20
N VAL A 50 -0.97 -11.69 -14.15
CA VAL A 50 -0.55 -13.04 -13.77
C VAL A 50 -1.00 -14.08 -14.80
N ARG A 51 -2.17 -13.91 -15.42
CA ARG A 51 -2.66 -14.82 -16.47
C ARG A 51 -1.86 -14.67 -17.77
N GLU A 52 -1.54 -13.43 -18.14
CA GLU A 52 -0.70 -13.10 -19.30
C GLU A 52 0.73 -13.63 -19.14
N ASN A 53 1.30 -13.49 -17.94
CA ASN A 53 2.63 -14.01 -17.63
C ASN A 53 2.69 -14.65 -16.22
N PRO A 54 2.47 -15.98 -16.13
CA PRO A 54 2.52 -16.73 -14.87
C PRO A 54 3.91 -16.83 -14.20
N LYS A 55 4.95 -16.28 -14.84
CA LYS A 55 6.32 -16.18 -14.29
C LYS A 55 6.71 -14.74 -13.95
N SER A 56 5.77 -13.79 -14.05
CA SER A 56 6.03 -12.38 -13.71
C SER A 56 6.08 -12.18 -12.20
N VAL A 57 7.30 -12.05 -11.65
CA VAL A 57 7.51 -11.68 -10.24
C VAL A 57 6.79 -10.37 -9.91
N ALA A 58 6.92 -9.37 -10.78
CA ALA A 58 6.30 -8.06 -10.61
C ALA A 58 4.77 -8.13 -10.52
N ALA A 59 4.12 -9.00 -11.30
CA ALA A 59 2.66 -9.17 -11.23
C ALA A 59 2.22 -9.74 -9.89
N TYR A 60 2.92 -10.79 -9.40
CA TYR A 60 2.62 -11.36 -8.07
C TYR A 60 2.88 -10.36 -6.94
N VAL A 61 4.03 -9.67 -6.95
CA VAL A 61 4.37 -8.67 -5.92
C VAL A 61 3.33 -7.55 -5.88
N ASN A 62 3.01 -6.93 -7.02
CA ASN A 62 2.04 -5.82 -7.04
C ASN A 62 0.61 -6.29 -6.70
N ARG A 63 0.23 -7.51 -7.08
CA ARG A 63 -1.05 -8.10 -6.66
C ARG A 63 -1.08 -8.32 -5.15
N GLY A 64 -0.01 -8.87 -4.58
CA GLY A 64 0.15 -9.04 -3.14
C GLY A 64 0.02 -7.72 -2.38
N ILE A 65 0.72 -6.67 -2.83
CA ILE A 65 0.63 -5.33 -2.25
C ILE A 65 -0.81 -4.80 -2.30
N THR A 66 -1.47 -4.95 -3.45
CA THR A 66 -2.86 -4.52 -3.63
C THR A 66 -3.82 -5.27 -2.72
N ARG A 67 -3.65 -6.59 -2.59
CA ARG A 67 -4.44 -7.43 -1.71
C ARG A 67 -4.26 -7.06 -0.24
N VAL A 68 -3.05 -6.69 0.19
CA VAL A 68 -2.84 -6.12 1.54
C VAL A 68 -3.68 -4.85 1.74
N ARG A 69 -3.74 -3.96 0.74
CA ARG A 69 -4.58 -2.73 0.82
C ARG A 69 -6.07 -3.04 0.89
N LEU A 70 -6.50 -4.14 0.27
CA LEU A 70 -7.89 -4.62 0.32
C LEU A 70 -8.20 -5.46 1.58
N GLY A 71 -7.21 -5.73 2.44
CA GLY A 71 -7.37 -6.58 3.62
C GLY A 71 -7.35 -8.09 3.34
N GLU A 72 -7.05 -8.49 2.11
CA GLU A 72 -6.98 -9.89 1.66
C GLU A 72 -5.63 -10.53 2.01
N LEU A 73 -5.29 -10.55 3.30
CA LEU A 73 -3.94 -10.88 3.77
C LEU A 73 -3.48 -12.29 3.41
N THR A 74 -4.36 -13.30 3.51
CA THR A 74 -4.02 -14.69 3.13
C THR A 74 -3.65 -14.80 1.66
N ALA A 75 -4.45 -14.18 0.78
CA ALA A 75 -4.20 -14.20 -0.66
C ALA A 75 -2.95 -13.39 -1.03
N ALA A 76 -2.64 -12.31 -0.30
CA ALA A 76 -1.40 -11.58 -0.46
C ALA A 76 -0.18 -12.43 -0.10
N ILE A 77 -0.23 -13.17 1.01
CA ILE A 77 0.85 -14.08 1.43
C ILE A 77 1.09 -15.17 0.37
N GLU A 78 0.03 -15.72 -0.23
CA GLU A 78 0.15 -16.68 -1.33
C GLU A 78 0.84 -16.09 -2.57
N ASP A 79 0.53 -14.84 -2.93
CA ASP A 79 1.21 -14.14 -4.02
C ASP A 79 2.69 -13.94 -3.73
N TYR A 80 3.05 -13.53 -2.51
CA TYR A 80 4.46 -13.40 -2.13
C TYR A 80 5.16 -14.75 -2.08
N ASN A 81 4.50 -15.83 -1.63
CA ASN A 81 5.05 -17.18 -1.71
C ASN A 81 5.42 -17.54 -3.16
N ARG A 82 4.54 -17.20 -4.10
CA ARG A 82 4.78 -17.45 -5.52
C ARG A 82 5.90 -16.57 -6.07
N ALA A 83 5.96 -15.31 -5.68
CA ALA A 83 7.03 -14.40 -6.05
C ALA A 83 8.40 -14.88 -5.52
N ILE A 84 8.47 -15.37 -4.29
CA ILE A 84 9.69 -15.96 -3.68
C ILE A 84 10.14 -17.22 -4.44
N GLN A 85 9.22 -18.09 -4.86
CA GLN A 85 9.58 -19.26 -5.68
C GLN A 85 10.23 -18.86 -7.00
N LEU A 86 9.85 -17.72 -7.57
CA LEU A 86 10.36 -17.20 -8.83
C LEU A 86 11.66 -16.37 -8.65
N ALA A 87 11.81 -15.67 -7.52
CA ALA A 87 12.94 -14.83 -7.18
C ALA A 87 13.38 -15.00 -5.71
N PRO A 88 14.00 -16.14 -5.35
CA PRO A 88 14.31 -16.49 -3.96
C PRO A 88 15.45 -15.68 -3.32
N SER A 89 16.13 -14.83 -4.11
CA SER A 89 17.23 -13.98 -3.66
C SER A 89 16.83 -12.50 -3.57
N ASP A 90 15.56 -12.17 -3.76
CA ASP A 90 15.07 -10.80 -3.69
C ASP A 90 14.63 -10.47 -2.24
N PRO A 91 15.38 -9.62 -1.51
CA PRO A 91 15.05 -9.27 -0.12
C PRO A 91 13.74 -8.50 0.02
N ASP A 92 13.31 -7.74 -1.00
CA ASP A 92 12.11 -6.91 -0.91
C ASP A 92 10.85 -7.79 -0.81
N ILE A 93 10.82 -8.94 -1.48
CA ILE A 93 9.68 -9.85 -1.45
C ILE A 93 9.50 -10.48 -0.06
N TYR A 94 10.60 -10.86 0.60
CA TYR A 94 10.56 -11.33 1.99
C TYR A 94 10.12 -10.21 2.93
N PHE A 95 10.61 -8.99 2.73
CA PHE A 95 10.20 -7.83 3.51
C PHE A 95 8.69 -7.55 3.36
N ASP A 96 8.15 -7.58 2.16
CA ASP A 96 6.73 -7.34 1.89
C ASP A 96 5.84 -8.45 2.45
N ARG A 97 6.26 -9.72 2.35
CA ARG A 97 5.55 -10.84 3.00
C ARG A 97 5.60 -10.74 4.51
N GLY A 98 6.74 -10.37 5.08
CA GLY A 98 6.89 -10.10 6.52
C GLY A 98 5.92 -9.02 7.00
N ASN A 99 5.76 -7.93 6.23
CA ASN A 99 4.77 -6.89 6.54
C ASN A 99 3.33 -7.43 6.50
N ALA A 100 2.98 -8.22 5.49
CA ALA A 100 1.65 -8.85 5.41
C ALA A 100 1.39 -9.82 6.58
N LEU A 101 2.41 -10.58 7.00
CA LEU A 101 2.34 -11.47 8.16
C LEU A 101 2.15 -10.70 9.47
N VAL A 102 2.83 -9.56 9.67
CA VAL A 102 2.57 -8.67 10.81
C VAL A 102 1.12 -8.18 10.80
N SER A 103 0.61 -7.73 9.64
CA SER A 103 -0.80 -7.31 9.51
C SER A 103 -1.78 -8.45 9.81
N ALA A 104 -1.38 -9.71 9.56
CA ALA A 104 -2.16 -10.90 9.88
C ALA A 104 -1.98 -11.38 11.34
N GLY A 105 -1.22 -10.67 12.16
CA GLY A 105 -0.90 -11.06 13.55
C GLY A 105 0.09 -12.22 13.68
N GLN A 106 0.74 -12.63 12.59
CA GLN A 106 1.68 -13.75 12.54
C GLN A 106 3.12 -13.27 12.77
N TYR A 107 3.43 -12.88 14.00
CA TYR A 107 4.70 -12.22 14.31
C TYR A 107 5.93 -13.13 14.20
N GLY A 108 5.82 -14.42 14.57
CA GLY A 108 6.92 -15.39 14.42
C GLY A 108 7.37 -15.56 12.97
N PRO A 109 6.47 -15.96 12.06
CA PRO A 109 6.78 -16.04 10.63
C PRO A 109 7.27 -14.71 10.03
N ALA A 110 6.74 -13.57 10.47
CA ALA A 110 7.24 -12.27 10.03
C ALA A 110 8.71 -12.03 10.43
N VAL A 111 9.11 -12.44 11.65
CA VAL A 111 10.51 -12.33 12.10
C VAL A 111 11.43 -13.18 11.24
N ASP A 112 10.99 -14.37 10.81
CA ASP A 112 11.77 -15.23 9.91
C ASP A 112 11.96 -14.56 8.54
N ASP A 113 10.90 -13.97 7.99
CA ASP A 113 10.95 -13.25 6.71
C ASP A 113 11.85 -12.01 6.75
N PHE A 114 11.73 -11.18 7.78
CA PHE A 114 12.63 -10.04 7.93
C PHE A 114 14.07 -10.50 8.16
N THR A 115 14.29 -11.60 8.87
CA THR A 115 15.63 -12.18 9.01
C THR A 115 16.18 -12.60 7.66
N ARG A 116 15.38 -13.24 6.82
CA ARG A 116 15.80 -13.61 5.46
C ARG A 116 16.11 -12.39 4.59
N ALA A 117 15.31 -11.34 4.66
CA ALA A 117 15.57 -10.08 3.96
C ALA A 117 16.90 -9.43 4.41
N ILE A 118 17.20 -9.48 5.71
CA ILE A 118 18.47 -8.99 6.30
C ILE A 118 19.67 -9.84 5.87
N GLU A 119 19.54 -11.17 5.82
CA GLU A 119 20.61 -12.05 5.33
C GLU A 119 20.97 -11.76 3.88
N LEU A 120 19.96 -11.48 3.05
CA LEU A 120 20.12 -11.13 1.63
C LEU A 120 20.63 -9.70 1.45
N SER A 121 20.25 -8.77 2.34
CA SER A 121 20.68 -7.37 2.33
C SER A 121 20.92 -6.85 3.75
N PRO A 122 22.16 -7.00 4.28
CA PRO A 122 22.48 -6.63 5.67
C PRO A 122 22.26 -5.14 5.99
N THR A 123 22.32 -4.27 4.98
CA THR A 123 22.10 -2.82 5.12
C THR A 123 20.64 -2.42 4.97
N PHE A 124 19.70 -3.38 4.92
CA PHE A 124 18.27 -3.09 4.75
C PHE A 124 17.64 -2.58 6.05
N ALA A 125 17.84 -1.29 6.33
CA ALA A 125 17.41 -0.63 7.57
C ALA A 125 15.93 -0.87 7.91
N LYS A 126 15.03 -0.82 6.93
CA LYS A 126 13.60 -1.08 7.12
C LYS A 126 13.32 -2.51 7.59
N ALA A 127 14.03 -3.51 7.07
CA ALA A 127 13.87 -4.90 7.49
C ALA A 127 14.32 -5.11 8.94
N TRP A 128 15.45 -4.50 9.35
CA TRP A 128 15.85 -4.47 10.76
C TRP A 128 14.80 -3.81 11.64
N PHE A 129 14.31 -2.63 11.24
CA PHE A 129 13.32 -1.89 12.01
C PHE A 129 12.01 -2.69 12.20
N ASN A 130 11.51 -3.29 11.11
CA ASN A 130 10.26 -4.06 11.14
C ASN A 130 10.42 -5.41 11.84
N ARG A 131 11.60 -6.04 11.79
CA ARG A 131 11.90 -7.21 12.62
C ARG A 131 11.86 -6.85 14.10
N GLY A 132 12.43 -5.71 14.48
CA GLY A 132 12.35 -5.21 15.85
C GLY A 132 10.91 -4.99 16.30
N ALA A 133 10.08 -4.39 15.44
CA ALA A 133 8.65 -4.23 15.70
C ALA A 133 7.91 -5.57 15.88
N ALA A 134 8.14 -6.53 14.97
CA ALA A 134 7.54 -7.86 15.06
C ALA A 134 8.00 -8.62 16.33
N ARG A 135 9.28 -8.52 16.69
CA ARG A 135 9.83 -9.10 17.93
C ARG A 135 9.20 -8.47 19.18
N SER A 136 9.01 -7.15 19.19
CA SER A 136 8.33 -6.46 20.29
C SER A 136 6.88 -6.95 20.44
N LEU A 137 6.14 -7.08 19.34
CA LEU A 137 4.79 -7.64 19.32
C LEU A 137 4.75 -9.11 19.77
N ALA A 138 5.83 -9.87 19.54
CA ALA A 138 6.01 -11.23 20.05
C ALA A 138 6.53 -11.30 21.51
N GLY A 139 6.67 -10.16 22.20
CA GLY A 139 7.15 -10.09 23.59
C GLY A 139 8.68 -10.18 23.76
N GLN A 140 9.45 -10.10 22.68
CA GLN A 140 10.92 -10.21 22.66
C GLN A 140 11.60 -8.83 22.72
N SER A 141 11.35 -8.05 23.77
CA SER A 141 11.76 -6.64 23.88
C SER A 141 13.26 -6.39 23.74
N ASP A 142 14.10 -7.24 24.33
CA ASP A 142 15.56 -7.07 24.27
C ASP A 142 16.11 -7.27 22.84
N ALA A 143 15.56 -8.26 22.12
CA ALA A 143 15.92 -8.52 20.74
C ALA A 143 15.39 -7.42 19.81
N ALA A 144 14.20 -6.88 20.11
CA ALA A 144 13.63 -5.75 19.39
C ALA A 144 14.50 -4.49 19.50
N MET A 145 14.97 -4.16 20.71
CA MET A 145 15.84 -2.99 20.93
C MET A 145 17.14 -3.10 20.13
N LYS A 146 17.77 -4.28 20.11
CA LYS A 146 18.99 -4.51 19.30
C LYS A 146 18.75 -4.27 17.83
N ASP A 147 17.62 -4.74 17.31
CA ASP A 147 17.25 -4.57 15.90
C ASP A 147 16.99 -3.09 15.55
N TRP A 148 16.30 -2.34 16.41
CA TRP A 148 16.06 -0.91 16.18
C TRP A 148 17.33 -0.08 16.23
N VAL A 149 18.23 -0.35 17.17
CA VAL A 149 19.54 0.31 17.23
C VAL A 149 20.32 0.04 15.94
N HIS A 150 20.36 -1.22 15.50
CA HIS A 150 21.08 -1.56 14.28
C HIS A 150 20.44 -0.94 13.02
N ALA A 151 19.11 -0.89 12.95
CA ALA A 151 18.40 -0.19 11.87
C ALA A 151 18.84 1.28 11.74
N ILE A 152 19.01 1.97 12.88
CA ILE A 152 19.47 3.35 12.94
C ILE A 152 20.94 3.48 12.49
N GLU A 153 21.79 2.51 12.85
CA GLU A 153 23.21 2.48 12.46
C GLU A 153 23.39 2.30 10.96
N VAL A 154 22.61 1.40 10.35
CA VAL A 154 22.72 1.08 8.91
C VAL A 154 21.90 2.01 8.01
N GLU A 155 20.92 2.75 8.57
CA GLU A 155 20.18 3.76 7.81
C GLU A 155 21.15 4.85 7.36
N SER A 156 21.16 5.15 6.06
CA SER A 156 22.04 6.13 5.45
C SER A 156 21.40 7.52 5.39
N ASP A 157 20.08 7.57 5.17
CA ASP A 157 19.31 8.81 5.05
C ASP A 157 19.13 9.48 6.42
N PRO A 158 19.65 10.70 6.63
CA PRO A 158 19.55 11.37 7.93
C PRO A 158 18.11 11.57 8.41
N TRP A 159 17.16 11.81 7.49
CA TRP A 159 15.77 12.03 7.86
C TRP A 159 15.10 10.75 8.34
N ALA A 160 15.26 9.65 7.60
CA ALA A 160 14.80 8.32 7.99
C ALA A 160 15.44 7.86 9.30
N ARG A 161 16.75 8.09 9.47
CA ARG A 161 17.48 7.76 10.71
C ARG A 161 16.88 8.49 11.91
N SER A 162 16.64 9.80 11.78
CA SER A 162 15.99 10.59 12.84
C SER A 162 14.54 10.16 13.09
N ALA A 163 13.80 9.74 12.06
CA ALA A 163 12.46 9.20 12.24
C ALA A 163 12.48 7.88 13.03
N MET A 164 13.39 6.95 12.71
CA MET A 164 13.56 5.69 13.43
C MET A 164 13.92 5.92 14.90
N ARG A 165 14.81 6.87 15.20
CA ARG A 165 15.18 7.25 16.59
C ARG A 165 13.97 7.68 17.41
N ARG A 166 13.09 8.51 16.84
CA ARG A 166 11.85 8.94 17.51
C ARG A 166 10.88 7.77 17.70
N SER A 167 10.68 6.96 16.66
CA SER A 167 9.79 5.80 16.73
C SER A 167 10.27 4.75 17.74
N ALA A 168 11.59 4.62 17.93
CA ALA A 168 12.19 3.75 18.95
C ALA A 168 12.22 4.37 20.37
N GLY A 169 11.72 5.61 20.54
CA GLY A 169 11.70 6.31 21.83
C GLY A 169 13.08 6.80 22.32
N LEU A 170 14.08 6.86 21.43
CA LEU A 170 15.46 7.26 21.76
C LEU A 170 15.69 8.78 21.70
N GLU A 171 14.80 9.52 21.04
CA GLU A 171 14.85 10.99 20.97
C GLU A 171 13.45 11.60 21.18
N PRO A 172 13.34 12.72 21.93
CA PRO A 172 12.09 13.47 22.02
C PRO A 172 11.73 14.11 20.66
N PRO A 173 10.43 14.32 20.36
CA PRO A 173 10.03 15.00 19.13
C PRO A 173 10.61 16.43 19.11
N PRO A 174 11.03 16.94 17.94
CA PRO A 174 11.63 18.26 17.85
C PRO A 174 10.65 19.33 18.36
N ALA A 175 11.14 20.20 19.25
CA ALA A 175 10.37 21.31 19.77
C ALA A 175 9.96 22.26 18.63
N GLY A 176 8.67 22.36 18.34
CA GLY A 176 8.10 23.35 17.40
C GLY A 176 7.97 22.94 15.93
N ALA A 177 8.10 21.66 15.57
CA ALA A 177 7.97 21.26 14.16
C ALA A 177 6.50 21.10 13.71
N SER A 178 5.91 22.18 13.16
CA SER A 178 4.89 22.08 12.12
C SER A 178 5.57 22.10 10.74
N SER A 179 6.29 21.04 10.39
CA SER A 179 6.75 20.86 9.00
C SER A 179 7.25 19.45 8.80
N GLY A 180 6.70 18.79 7.78
CA GLY A 180 7.29 17.59 7.20
C GLY A 180 8.66 17.86 6.58
N PRO A 181 9.24 16.89 5.85
CA PRO A 181 10.53 17.06 5.20
C PRO A 181 10.53 18.33 4.32
N PRO A 182 11.64 19.09 4.25
CA PRO A 182 11.73 20.31 3.45
C PRO A 182 11.35 20.04 1.99
N ALA A 183 10.53 20.91 1.41
CA ALA A 183 10.04 20.78 0.04
C ALA A 183 11.22 20.70 -0.95
N GLY A 184 11.27 19.61 -1.73
CA GLY A 184 12.29 19.38 -2.76
C GLY A 184 13.19 18.16 -2.56
N GLN A 185 13.07 17.42 -1.45
CA GLN A 185 13.64 16.08 -1.35
C GLN A 185 12.64 15.04 -1.88
N PRO A 186 13.09 13.96 -2.54
CA PRO A 186 12.21 12.88 -2.94
C PRO A 186 11.61 12.26 -1.68
N THR A 187 10.39 12.65 -1.36
CA THR A 187 9.61 11.99 -0.33
C THR A 187 9.19 10.63 -0.89
N THR A 188 9.73 9.56 -0.32
CA THR A 188 9.08 8.24 -0.43
C THR A 188 7.77 8.31 0.35
N ALA A 189 6.77 8.97 -0.21
CA ALA A 189 5.38 8.79 0.18
C ALA A 189 4.99 7.38 -0.27
N GLY A 190 5.08 6.41 0.64
CA GLY A 190 4.83 5.01 0.32
C GLY A 190 5.05 4.09 1.51
N THR A 191 4.06 4.09 2.41
CA THR A 191 3.85 3.15 3.54
C THR A 191 4.32 3.67 4.90
N VAL A 192 3.35 4.25 5.61
CA VAL A 192 3.35 4.42 7.07
C VAL A 192 3.64 3.05 7.68
N ALA A 193 4.71 2.95 8.47
CA ALA A 193 4.93 1.80 9.34
C ALA A 193 3.65 1.57 10.16
N PRO A 194 3.18 0.32 10.35
CA PRO A 194 2.04 0.08 11.22
C PRO A 194 2.33 0.71 12.58
N ALA A 195 1.39 1.53 13.06
CA ALA A 195 1.44 2.08 14.40
C ALA A 195 1.56 0.93 15.41
N PRO A 196 2.37 1.06 16.47
CA PRO A 196 2.32 0.11 17.57
C PRO A 196 0.89 0.10 18.15
N PRO A 197 0.30 -1.08 18.45
CA PRO A 197 -1.04 -1.15 19.02
C PRO A 197 -1.08 -0.51 20.42
N PRO A 198 -2.20 0.12 20.80
CA PRO A 198 -2.35 0.76 22.09
C PRO A 198 -2.54 -0.26 23.21
N GLY A 199 -1.78 -0.10 24.30
CA GLY A 199 -2.10 -0.69 25.60
C GLY A 199 -0.98 -1.48 26.27
N MET A 200 -0.10 -0.80 26.99
CA MET A 200 0.24 -1.18 28.37
C MET A 200 0.41 0.09 29.21
N THR A 201 -0.39 0.17 30.24
CA THR A 201 -0.47 1.27 31.20
C THR A 201 0.70 1.22 32.18
N THR A 202 1.45 2.30 32.30
CA THR A 202 2.01 2.71 33.61
C THR A 202 2.13 4.23 33.65
N GLY A 203 1.48 4.83 34.63
CA GLY A 203 1.74 6.21 35.07
C GLY A 203 0.95 7.28 34.31
N GLY A 204 -0.04 7.86 35.01
CA GLY A 204 -0.97 8.82 34.45
C GLY A 204 -0.31 10.10 33.92
N VAL A 205 -0.49 10.33 32.61
CA VAL A 205 -0.57 11.66 32.02
C VAL A 205 -1.75 11.62 31.04
N LYS A 206 -2.78 12.40 31.33
CA LYS A 206 -3.93 12.61 30.45
C LYS A 206 -3.44 13.33 29.19
N LEU A 207 -3.21 12.58 28.11
CA LEU A 207 -2.95 13.16 26.79
C LEU A 207 -4.23 13.85 26.29
N PRO A 208 -4.12 15.05 25.71
CA PRO A 208 -5.27 15.75 25.14
C PRO A 208 -5.86 14.93 23.97
N PRO A 209 -7.15 15.11 23.63
CA PRO A 209 -7.73 14.48 22.45
C PRO A 209 -6.87 14.81 21.21
N PRO A 210 -6.84 13.91 20.21
CA PRO A 210 -6.17 14.23 18.95
C PRO A 210 -6.72 15.55 18.46
N ALA A 211 -5.83 16.48 18.13
CA ALA A 211 -6.23 17.73 17.50
C ALA A 211 -7.00 17.36 16.23
N THR A 212 -8.32 17.51 16.29
CA THR A 212 -9.16 17.62 15.12
C THR A 212 -8.64 18.86 14.41
N LEU A 213 -7.78 18.67 13.40
CA LEU A 213 -7.62 19.69 12.39
C LEU A 213 -8.99 19.84 11.76
N ALA A 214 -9.72 20.84 12.23
CA ALA A 214 -10.93 21.32 11.60
C ALA A 214 -10.64 21.43 10.11
N ALA A 215 -11.43 20.72 9.32
CA ALA A 215 -11.46 20.85 7.89
C ALA A 215 -11.58 22.35 7.58
N THR A 216 -10.51 22.94 7.07
CA THR A 216 -10.60 24.20 6.35
C THR A 216 -11.46 23.89 5.14
N PRO A 217 -12.55 24.63 4.86
CA PRO A 217 -13.30 24.40 3.64
C PRO A 217 -12.32 24.55 2.46
N PRO A 218 -12.35 23.66 1.46
CA PRO A 218 -11.46 23.81 0.33
C PRO A 218 -11.72 25.17 -0.30
N ALA A 219 -10.64 25.91 -0.56
CA ALA A 219 -10.66 27.07 -1.44
C ALA A 219 -11.31 26.63 -2.75
N SER A 220 -12.30 27.40 -3.22
CA SER A 220 -12.93 27.21 -4.52
C SER A 220 -11.86 26.93 -5.58
N PRO A 221 -11.91 25.81 -6.31
CA PRO A 221 -11.01 25.62 -7.42
C PRO A 221 -11.29 26.71 -8.45
N ALA A 222 -10.23 27.39 -8.88
CA ALA A 222 -10.25 28.18 -10.10
C ALA A 222 -10.90 27.34 -11.21
N ALA A 223 -11.82 27.96 -11.94
CA ALA A 223 -12.66 27.35 -12.96
C ALA A 223 -11.82 26.45 -13.88
N SER A 224 -11.96 25.14 -13.70
CA SER A 224 -11.60 24.18 -14.72
C SER A 224 -12.54 24.40 -15.91
N PRO A 225 -12.07 24.28 -17.16
CA PRO A 225 -12.95 24.36 -18.31
C PRO A 225 -14.09 23.34 -18.14
N PRO A 226 -15.33 23.67 -18.54
CA PRO A 226 -16.47 22.80 -18.31
C PRO A 226 -16.18 21.41 -18.90
N PRO A 227 -16.58 20.32 -18.21
CA PRO A 227 -16.42 18.99 -18.75
C PRO A 227 -17.16 18.93 -20.08
N SER A 228 -16.40 18.71 -21.16
CA SER A 228 -16.96 18.31 -22.43
C SER A 228 -17.87 17.12 -22.16
N SER A 229 -19.15 17.27 -22.51
CA SER A 229 -20.26 16.34 -22.35
C SER A 229 -19.97 14.96 -22.97
N ARG A 230 -19.14 14.16 -22.32
CA ARG A 230 -19.01 12.73 -22.57
C ARG A 230 -19.75 12.02 -21.44
N GLY A 231 -20.67 11.14 -21.83
CA GLY A 231 -21.51 10.40 -20.90
C GLY A 231 -20.69 9.74 -19.80
N ILE A 232 -21.30 9.63 -18.62
CA ILE A 232 -20.73 8.93 -17.46
C ILE A 232 -20.34 7.51 -17.92
N ASP A 233 -19.08 7.11 -17.71
CA ASP A 233 -18.61 5.77 -18.06
C ASP A 233 -18.99 4.73 -16.99
N ALA A 234 -18.89 3.44 -17.34
CA ALA A 234 -19.31 2.34 -16.46
C ALA A 234 -18.61 2.37 -15.09
N ARG A 235 -17.34 2.78 -15.11
CA ARG A 235 -16.47 2.88 -13.94
C ARG A 235 -16.92 3.96 -12.98
N ALA A 236 -17.25 5.14 -13.50
CA ALA A 236 -17.75 6.25 -12.69
C ALA A 236 -19.10 5.91 -12.04
N LEU A 237 -19.97 5.18 -12.75
CA LEU A 237 -21.22 4.69 -12.19
C LEU A 237 -21.00 3.66 -11.08
N ALA A 238 -20.13 2.67 -11.30
CA ALA A 238 -19.82 1.65 -10.29
C ALA A 238 -19.21 2.26 -9.02
N THR A 239 -18.29 3.22 -9.16
CA THR A 239 -17.68 3.94 -8.03
C THR A 239 -18.74 4.73 -7.26
N ARG A 240 -19.62 5.45 -7.98
CA ARG A 240 -20.72 6.21 -7.37
C ARG A 240 -21.70 5.32 -6.63
N ALA A 241 -21.97 4.11 -7.16
CA ALA A 241 -22.85 3.15 -6.51
C ALA A 241 -22.34 2.73 -5.12
N ILE A 242 -21.04 2.45 -5.01
CA ILE A 242 -20.41 2.07 -3.74
C ILE A 242 -20.53 3.21 -2.72
N SER A 243 -20.26 4.45 -3.14
CA SER A 243 -20.40 5.62 -2.26
C SER A 243 -21.85 5.78 -1.77
N ARG A 244 -22.83 5.65 -2.67
CA ARG A 244 -24.26 5.75 -2.31
C ARG A 244 -24.71 4.69 -1.32
N GLU A 245 -24.27 3.45 -1.49
CA GLU A 245 -24.58 2.38 -0.54
C GLU A 245 -24.00 2.68 0.85
N LEU A 246 -22.77 3.20 0.92
CA LEU A 246 -22.15 3.61 2.19
C LEU A 246 -22.86 4.79 2.85
N ASP A 247 -23.45 5.68 2.05
CA ASP A 247 -24.26 6.81 2.49
C ASP A 247 -25.72 6.41 2.84
N GLY A 248 -26.09 5.14 2.64
CA GLY A 248 -27.43 4.59 2.91
C GLY A 248 -28.44 4.80 1.76
N ASP A 249 -28.01 5.32 0.62
CA ASP A 249 -28.81 5.44 -0.61
C ASP A 249 -28.75 4.13 -1.42
N HIS A 250 -29.41 3.10 -0.89
CA HIS A 250 -29.42 1.75 -1.46
C HIS A 250 -30.02 1.72 -2.88
N ASP A 251 -31.16 2.39 -3.08
CA ASP A 251 -31.84 2.43 -4.38
C ASP A 251 -30.98 3.16 -5.44
N GLY A 252 -30.29 4.23 -5.04
CA GLY A 252 -29.35 4.94 -5.89
C GLY A 252 -28.11 4.12 -6.25
N ALA A 253 -27.63 3.27 -5.34
CA ALA A 253 -26.54 2.33 -5.60
C ALA A 253 -26.95 1.25 -6.62
N LEU A 254 -28.13 0.65 -6.46
CA LEU A 254 -28.68 -0.33 -7.40
C LEU A 254 -28.89 0.27 -8.80
N ALA A 255 -29.42 1.50 -8.89
CA ALA A 255 -29.64 2.19 -10.15
C ALA A 255 -28.32 2.45 -10.91
N ASP A 256 -27.26 2.81 -10.18
CA ASP A 256 -25.95 3.07 -10.77
C ASP A 256 -25.27 1.78 -11.24
N LEU A 257 -25.35 0.67 -10.49
CA LEU A 257 -24.83 -0.62 -10.92
C LEU A 257 -25.55 -1.17 -12.16
N ARG A 258 -26.87 -1.04 -12.22
CA ARG A 258 -27.66 -1.40 -13.40
C ARG A 258 -27.26 -0.56 -14.61
N SER A 259 -27.07 0.75 -14.41
CA SER A 259 -26.63 1.65 -15.47
C SER A 259 -25.22 1.30 -15.94
N ALA A 260 -24.29 1.00 -15.03
CA ALA A 260 -22.93 0.55 -15.34
C ALA A 260 -22.93 -0.72 -16.21
N LEU A 261 -23.79 -1.70 -15.87
CA LEU A 261 -23.95 -2.94 -16.64
C LEU A 261 -24.42 -2.72 -18.09
N THR A 262 -25.20 -1.67 -18.35
CA THR A 262 -25.67 -1.38 -19.71
C THR A 262 -24.57 -0.85 -20.63
N ILE A 263 -23.60 -0.12 -20.07
CA ILE A 263 -22.55 0.56 -20.85
C ILE A 263 -21.17 -0.08 -20.73
N GLU A 264 -20.99 -1.10 -19.88
CA GLU A 264 -19.73 -1.85 -19.78
C GLU A 264 -19.56 -2.81 -20.98
N PRO A 265 -18.54 -2.60 -21.82
CA PRO A 265 -18.27 -3.48 -22.96
C PRO A 265 -17.52 -4.76 -22.57
N ASP A 266 -16.81 -4.79 -21.45
CA ASP A 266 -15.98 -5.94 -21.05
C ASP A 266 -16.80 -7.03 -20.34
N PRO A 267 -16.83 -8.28 -20.86
CA PRO A 267 -17.61 -9.36 -20.27
C PRO A 267 -17.22 -9.70 -18.82
N SER A 268 -15.92 -9.68 -18.50
CA SER A 268 -15.44 -10.02 -17.15
C SER A 268 -15.84 -8.96 -16.12
N ARG A 269 -15.77 -7.67 -16.49
CA ARG A 269 -16.28 -6.58 -15.65
C ARG A 269 -17.80 -6.61 -15.50
N ARG A 270 -18.54 -7.01 -16.53
CA ARG A 270 -20.00 -7.22 -16.41
C ARG A 270 -20.33 -8.33 -15.41
N ASP A 271 -19.61 -9.44 -15.44
CA ASP A 271 -19.82 -10.54 -14.49
C ASP A 271 -19.55 -10.07 -13.05
N HIS A 272 -18.52 -9.25 -12.84
CA HIS A 272 -18.23 -8.64 -11.54
C HIS A 272 -19.36 -7.69 -11.07
N LEU A 273 -19.79 -6.78 -11.94
CA LEU A 273 -20.90 -5.85 -11.64
C LEU A 273 -22.22 -6.60 -11.35
N GLN A 274 -22.47 -7.73 -12.02
CA GLN A 274 -23.60 -8.61 -11.71
C GLN A 274 -23.45 -9.33 -10.36
N GLY A 275 -22.22 -9.63 -9.94
CA GLY A 275 -21.92 -10.13 -8.60
C GLY A 275 -22.27 -9.11 -7.53
N LEU A 276 -21.81 -7.87 -7.68
CA LEU A 276 -22.13 -6.75 -6.77
C LEU A 276 -23.63 -6.47 -6.71
N LEU A 277 -24.31 -6.46 -7.87
CA LEU A 277 -25.75 -6.24 -7.92
C LEU A 277 -26.51 -7.32 -7.14
N ARG A 278 -26.16 -8.60 -7.31
CA ARG A 278 -26.77 -9.70 -6.56
C ARG A 278 -26.57 -9.59 -5.05
N LEU A 279 -25.38 -9.17 -4.61
CA LEU A 279 -25.08 -8.96 -3.19
C LEU A 279 -25.91 -7.83 -2.57
N LEU A 280 -26.25 -6.82 -3.36
CA LEU A 280 -27.08 -5.70 -2.88
C LEU A 280 -28.57 -6.02 -2.97
N GLU A 281 -29.01 -6.79 -3.96
CA GLU A 281 -30.41 -7.21 -4.09
C GLU A 281 -30.82 -8.27 -3.06
N THR A 282 -29.87 -8.96 -2.42
CA THR A 282 -30.19 -9.85 -1.30
C THR A 282 -30.62 -9.03 -0.07
N PRO A 283 -31.83 -9.26 0.47
CA PRO A 283 -32.29 -8.54 1.66
C PRO A 283 -31.37 -8.84 2.85
N ARG A 284 -30.93 -7.78 3.54
CA ARG A 284 -30.15 -7.87 4.79
C ARG A 284 -31.00 -8.30 5.98
#